data_AF-A0A967I386-F1
#
_entry.id   AF-A0A967I386-F1
#
_cell.length_a   1.000
_cell.length_b   1.000
_cell.length_c   1.000
_cell.angle_alpha   90.00
_cell.angle_beta   90.00
_cell.angle_gamma   90.00
#
_symmetry.space_group_name_H-M   'P 1'
#
loop_
_entity.id
_entity.type
_entity.pdbx_description
1 polymer ?
#
loop_
_entity_poly.entity_id
_entity_poly.type
_entity_poly.pdbx_seq_one_letter_code
_entity_poly.pdbx_strand_id
1 'polypeptide(L)' 'MELRELLTPGKKIRIFINEGNPNNCTQHIRAIVDEDQIVYKVYSRNRQFSRYFVEHIGHFENMHKNGWLSRAK' A
#
# COMPACT_ATOMS: atom_id res chain seq x y z
N MET A 1 2.37 -5.05 -14.81
CA MET A 1 2.85 -5.64 -13.55
C MET A 1 1.63 -6.11 -12.82
N GLU A 2 1.63 -7.36 -12.38
CA GLU A 2 0.47 -7.96 -11.73
C GLU A 2 0.33 -7.42 -10.31
N LEU A 3 -0.91 -7.16 -9.84
CA LEU A 3 -1.15 -6.63 -8.50
C LEU A 3 -0.55 -7.53 -7.41
N ARG A 4 -0.63 -8.85 -7.59
CA ARG A 4 -0.06 -9.83 -6.66
C ARG A 4 1.45 -9.69 -6.49
N GLU A 5 2.18 -9.29 -7.52
CA GLU A 5 3.63 -9.02 -7.43
C GLU A 5 3.93 -7.77 -6.60
N LEU A 6 3.07 -6.75 -6.71
CA LEU A 6 3.16 -5.52 -5.89
C LEU A 6 2.85 -5.79 -4.42
N LEU A 7 1.86 -6.64 -4.15
CA LEU A 7 1.38 -6.96 -2.80
C LEU A 7 2.17 -8.09 -2.12
N THR A 8 3.39 -8.38 -2.57
CA THR A 8 4.22 -9.40 -1.94
C THR A 8 4.81 -8.88 -0.61
N PRO A 9 4.76 -9.66 0.48
CA PRO A 9 5.42 -9.31 1.73
C PRO A 9 6.89 -8.88 1.55
N GLY A 10 7.29 -7.82 2.23
CA GLY A 10 8.62 -7.22 2.12
C GLY A 10 8.75 -6.16 1.01
N LYS A 11 7.81 -6.08 0.06
CA LYS A 11 7.79 -5.03 -0.95
C LYS A 11 7.29 -3.70 -0.39
N LYS A 12 7.60 -2.63 -1.13
CA LYS A 12 7.07 -1.30 -0.88
C LYS A 12 6.28 -0.86 -2.11
N ILE A 13 5.10 -0.32 -1.85
CA ILE A 13 4.24 0.27 -2.87
C ILE A 13 4.07 1.76 -2.62
N ARG A 14 3.86 2.51 -3.68
CA ARG A 14 3.57 3.93 -3.67
C ARG A 14 2.12 4.13 -4.13
N ILE A 15 1.33 4.79 -3.29
CA ILE A 15 0.03 5.32 -3.66
C ILE A 15 0.21 6.77 -4.06
N PHE A 16 -0.23 7.10 -5.27
CA PHE A 16 -0.24 8.45 -5.81
C PHE A 16 -1.56 8.68 -6.55
N ILE A 17 -2.40 9.55 -6.02
CA ILE A 17 -3.70 9.89 -6.62
C ILE A 17 -3.53 11.12 -7.52
N ASN A 18 -3.09 12.23 -6.93
CA ASN A 18 -2.75 13.48 -7.61
C ASN A 18 -1.87 14.35 -6.69
N GLU A 19 -1.32 15.44 -7.22
CA GLU A 19 -0.47 16.36 -6.46
C GLU A 19 -1.21 16.95 -5.24
N GLY A 20 -0.50 17.08 -4.11
CA GLY A 20 -1.06 17.62 -2.87
C GLY A 20 -2.03 16.70 -2.12
N ASN A 21 -2.39 15.53 -2.66
CA ASN A 21 -3.33 14.64 -1.99
C ASN A 21 -2.75 14.10 -0.66
N PRO A 22 -3.46 14.26 0.47
CA PRO A 22 -2.98 13.77 1.77
C PRO A 22 -2.88 12.25 1.84
N ASN A 23 -3.56 11.53 0.94
CA ASN A 23 -3.53 10.07 0.88
C ASN A 23 -2.31 9.53 0.11
N ASN A 24 -1.53 10.40 -0.54
CA ASN A 24 -0.29 10.00 -1.19
C ASN A 24 0.69 9.47 -0.14
N CYS A 25 1.03 8.19 -0.23
CA CYS A 25 1.87 7.55 0.78
C CYS A 25 2.68 6.39 0.21
N THR A 26 3.70 5.99 0.96
CA THR A 26 4.44 4.76 0.70
C THR A 26 4.05 3.75 1.76
N GLN A 27 3.61 2.57 1.32
CA GLN A 27 3.18 1.49 2.18
C GLN A 27 4.17 0.32 2.06
N HIS A 28 4.50 -0.30 3.17
CA HIS A 28 5.37 -1.47 3.22
C HIS A 28 4.51 -2.69 3.48
N ILE A 29 4.44 -3.62 2.52
CA ILE A 29 3.65 -4.83 2.67
C ILE A 29 4.35 -5.78 3.64
N ARG A 30 3.62 -6.31 4.61
CA ARG A 30 4.15 -7.09 5.73
C ARG A 30 3.69 -8.53 5.71
N ALA A 31 2.42 -8.76 5.43
CA ALA A 31 1.85 -10.09 5.37
C ALA A 31 0.60 -10.08 4.48
N ILE A 32 0.23 -11.27 4.03
CA ILE A 32 -1.09 -11.58 3.52
C ILE A 32 -1.68 -12.59 4.51
N VAL A 33 -2.87 -12.29 5.04
CA VAL A 33 -3.55 -13.09 6.06
C VAL A 33 -4.89 -13.53 5.49
N ASP A 34 -5.31 -14.76 5.80
CA ASP A 34 -6.58 -15.34 5.33
C ASP A 34 -6.80 -15.19 3.82
N GLU A 35 -5.70 -15.26 3.05
CA GLU A 35 -5.63 -15.15 1.58
C GLU A 35 -5.97 -13.76 0.99
N ASP A 36 -6.79 -12.96 1.66
CA ASP A 36 -7.34 -11.70 1.12
C ASP A 36 -7.04 -10.43 1.95
N GLN A 37 -6.50 -10.56 3.16
CA GLN A 37 -6.17 -9.40 3.99
C GLN A 37 -4.70 -9.02 3.83
N ILE A 38 -4.45 -7.76 3.50
CA ILE A 38 -3.10 -7.21 3.34
C ILE A 38 -2.72 -6.44 4.61
N VAL A 39 -1.69 -6.91 5.30
CA VAL A 39 -1.08 -6.17 6.40
C VAL A 39 0.01 -5.28 5.83
N TYR A 40 -0.05 -3.98 6.10
CA TYR A 40 0.96 -3.03 5.65
C TYR A 40 1.31 -2.00 6.72
N LYS A 41 2.50 -1.41 6.56
CA LYS A 41 3.05 -0.40 7.46
C LYS A 41 3.21 0.92 6.71
N VAL A 42 2.77 2.01 7.34
CA VAL A 42 3.00 3.39 6.86
C VAL A 42 3.83 4.14 7.90
N TYR A 43 4.87 4.84 7.46
CA TYR A 43 5.65 5.73 8.32
C TYR A 43 5.06 7.14 8.29
N SER A 44 4.63 7.65 9.43
CA SER A 44 4.25 9.05 9.58
C SER A 44 5.48 9.89 9.89
N ARG A 45 5.90 10.76 8.96
CA ARG A 45 6.98 11.72 9.21
C ARG A 45 6.61 12.73 10.28
N ASN A 46 5.38 13.23 10.28
CA ASN A 46 4.94 14.24 11.25
C ASN A 46 4.94 13.72 12.68
N ARG A 47 4.53 12.47 12.88
CA ARG A 47 4.44 11.86 14.21
C ARG A 47 5.64 10.97 14.58
N GLN A 48 6.61 10.82 13.66
CA GLN A 48 7.82 10.01 13.81
C GLN A 48 7.56 8.57 14.29
N PHE A 49 6.46 7.95 13.83
CA PHE A 49 6.17 6.55 14.15
C PHE A 49 5.59 5.79 12.95
N SER A 50 5.70 4.46 13.03
CA SER A 50 5.09 3.55 12.06
C SER A 50 3.73 3.07 12.55
N ARG A 51 2.70 3.16 11.71
CA ARG A 51 1.39 2.55 11.96
C ARG A 51 1.22 1.32 11.07
N TYR A 52 0.64 0.28 11.63
CA TYR A 52 0.22 -0.92 10.90
C TYR A 52 -1.27 -0.85 10.62
N PHE A 53 -1.65 -1.37 9.46
CA PHE A 53 -3.02 -1.44 8.98
C PHE A 53 -3.27 -2.82 8.39
N VAL A 54 -4.54 -3.21 8.39
CA VAL A 54 -5.04 -4.43 7.76
C VAL A 54 -6.20 -4.00 6.88
N GLU A 55 -6.11 -4.32 5.59
CA GLU A 55 -7.14 -3.97 4.60
C GLU A 55 -7.37 -5.13 3.65
N HIS A 56 -8.62 -5.29 3.19
CA HIS A 56 -8.97 -6.30 2.21
C HIS A 56 -8.32 -6.00 0.84
N ILE A 57 -7.88 -7.02 0.12
CA ILE A 57 -7.16 -6.92 -1.17
C ILE A 57 -7.93 -6.11 -2.21
N GLY A 58 -9.26 -6.16 -2.19
CA GLY A 58 -10.15 -5.38 -3.06
C GLY A 58 -9.92 -3.86 -2.99
N HIS A 59 -9.44 -3.33 -1.86
CA HIS A 59 -9.05 -1.93 -1.75
C HIS A 59 -7.88 -1.59 -2.69
N PHE A 60 -6.86 -2.46 -2.72
CA PHE A 60 -5.70 -2.32 -3.58
C PHE A 60 -6.03 -2.59 -5.05
N GLU A 61 -6.96 -3.52 -5.31
CA GLU A 61 -7.48 -3.75 -6.67
C GLU A 61 -8.11 -2.49 -7.24
N ASN A 62 -8.91 -1.79 -6.44
CA ASN A 62 -9.53 -0.53 -6.86
C ASN A 62 -8.46 0.53 -7.16
N MET A 63 -7.46 0.69 -6.29
CA MET A 63 -6.35 1.62 -6.53
C MET A 63 -5.52 1.26 -7.77
N HIS A 64 -5.28 -0.02 -8.00
CA HIS A 64 -4.53 -0.51 -9.15
C HIS A 64 -5.30 -0.28 -10.46
N LYS A 65 -6.61 -0.56 -10.46
CA LYS A 65 -7.51 -0.27 -11.60
C LYS A 65 -7.52 1.22 -11.98
N ASN A 66 -7.44 2.11 -10.98
CA ASN A 66 -7.36 3.56 -11.20
C ASN A 66 -5.94 4.07 -11.51
N GLY A 67 -4.93 3.20 -11.57
CA GLY A 67 -3.55 3.59 -11.84
C GLY A 67 -2.86 4.35 -10.71
N TRP A 68 -3.41 4.34 -9.50
CA TRP A 68 -2.85 5.06 -8.34
C TRP A 68 -1.76 4.29 -7.61
N LEU A 69 -1.57 3.01 -7.96
CA LEU A 69 -0.67 2.10 -7.25
C LEU A 69 0.53 1.75 -8.13
N SER A 70 1.73 1.97 -7.60
CA SER A 70 2.99 1.65 -8.30
C SER A 70 4.02 1.08 -7.34
N ARG A 71 5.11 0.52 -7.88
CA ARG A 71 6.24 0.07 -7.06
C ARG A 71 7.00 1.28 -6.53
N ALA A 72 7.23 1.33 -5.22
CA ALA A 72 8.12 2.33 -4.65
C ALA A 72 9.59 1.94 -4.94
N LYS A 73 10.43 2.95 -5.25
CA LYS A 73 11.88 2.79 -5.37
C LYS A 73 12.51 2.44 -4.01
#